data_AF-A0A814GKK0-F1
#
_entry.id   AF-A0A814GKK0-F1
#
_cell.length_a   1.000
_cell.length_b   1.000
_cell.length_c   1.000
_cell.angle_alpha   90.00
_cell.angle_beta   90.00
_cell.angle_gamma   90.00
#
_symmetry.space_group_name_H-M   'P 1'
#
loop_
_entity.id
_entity.type
_entity.pdbx_description
1 polymer ?
#
loop_
_entity_poly.entity_id
_entity_poly.type
_entity_poly.pdbx_seq_one_letter_code
_entity_poly.pdbx_strand_id
1 'polypeptide(L)'
;MWKNKPKERQYVHDGIHLKGIPMGFSDLVLTSHILEHIANPFKALVEWIRIIRPRDVLLLVLSFKERTCDHQRVVVQLEHLINDYRNRTSECDLSNLNEILSSHDLARNVAAGTKEHFKTRSENDFQNRGLHQHVYDQELLYYMLVCVNLDAKGQFT
;
A
#
# COMPACT_ATOMS: atom_id res chain seq x y z
N MET A 1 -15.50 -30.12 17.09
CA MET A 1 -15.79 -30.19 15.65
C MET A 1 -14.67 -29.51 14.82
N TRP A 2 -13.38 -29.82 15.09
CA TRP A 2 -12.22 -29.12 14.47
C TRP A 2 -11.02 -30.04 14.17
N LYS A 3 -11.20 -31.36 14.13
CA LYS A 3 -10.05 -32.29 14.10
C LYS A 3 -9.51 -32.59 12.69
N ASN A 4 -10.20 -32.18 11.61
CA ASN A 4 -9.85 -32.55 10.23
C ASN A 4 -9.87 -31.37 9.23
N LYS A 5 -9.53 -30.15 9.64
CA LYS A 5 -9.32 -29.08 8.63
C LYS A 5 -8.07 -29.39 7.81
N PRO A 6 -8.10 -29.23 6.47
CA PRO A 6 -6.88 -29.28 5.68
C PRO A 6 -5.89 -28.25 6.23
N LYS A 7 -4.59 -28.58 6.21
CA LYS A 7 -3.55 -27.68 6.71
C LYS A 7 -3.56 -26.40 5.86
N GLU A 8 -3.97 -25.29 6.48
CA GLU A 8 -3.87 -23.96 5.91
C GLU A 8 -2.37 -23.63 5.74
N ARG A 9 -1.99 -23.08 4.57
CA ARG A 9 -0.61 -22.64 4.32
C ARG A 9 -0.51 -21.15 4.63
N GLN A 10 0.44 -20.79 5.49
CA GLN A 10 0.80 -19.41 5.75
C GLN A 10 2.11 -19.09 5.05
N TYR A 11 2.15 -17.94 4.40
CA TYR A 11 3.34 -17.39 3.76
C TYR A 11 3.75 -16.12 4.51
N VAL A 12 5.04 -15.93 4.74
CA VAL A 12 5.61 -14.70 5.31
C VAL A 12 6.57 -14.13 4.28
N HIS A 13 6.11 -13.11 3.56
CA HIS A 13 6.83 -12.45 2.48
C HIS A 13 6.62 -10.94 2.56
N ASP A 14 7.48 -10.21 1.86
CA ASP A 14 7.24 -8.79 1.59
C ASP A 14 6.10 -8.67 0.56
N GLY A 15 5.19 -7.72 0.75
CA GLY A 15 4.04 -7.48 -0.11
C GLY A 15 4.39 -7.15 -1.55
N ILE A 16 5.62 -6.68 -1.81
CA ILE A 16 6.14 -6.41 -3.16
C ILE A 16 6.97 -7.57 -3.75
N HIS A 17 7.09 -8.70 -3.03
CA HIS A 17 7.85 -9.87 -3.47
C HIS A 17 7.32 -11.19 -2.88
N LEU A 18 6.27 -11.74 -3.49
CA LEU A 18 5.58 -12.97 -3.10
C LEU A 18 6.26 -14.21 -3.68
N LYS A 19 7.54 -14.37 -3.35
CA LYS A 19 8.40 -15.46 -3.84
C LYS A 19 7.82 -16.84 -3.52
N GLY A 20 7.77 -17.71 -4.52
CA GLY A 20 7.30 -19.09 -4.34
C GLY A 20 5.78 -19.27 -4.41
N ILE A 21 5.02 -18.17 -4.52
CA ILE A 21 3.60 -18.22 -4.90
C ILE A 21 3.52 -18.17 -6.43
N PRO A 22 2.98 -19.22 -7.10
CA PRO A 22 2.95 -19.27 -8.55
C PRO A 22 1.97 -18.25 -9.14
N MET A 23 2.11 -17.99 -10.44
CA MET A 23 1.15 -17.17 -11.18
C MET A 23 -0.23 -17.85 -11.20
N GLY A 24 -1.32 -17.08 -11.07
CA GLY A 24 -2.68 -17.63 -11.06
C GLY A 24 -2.97 -18.59 -9.89
N PHE A 25 -2.28 -18.40 -8.76
CA PHE A 25 -2.47 -19.22 -7.57
C PHE A 25 -3.87 -19.04 -6.96
N SER A 26 -4.33 -17.79 -6.86
CA SER A 26 -5.56 -17.40 -6.16
C SER A 26 -6.65 -16.93 -7.11
N ASP A 27 -7.90 -17.16 -6.71
CA ASP A 27 -9.13 -16.58 -7.29
C ASP A 27 -9.54 -15.25 -6.62
N LEU A 28 -8.95 -14.94 -5.47
CA LEU A 28 -9.11 -13.65 -4.80
C LEU A 28 -7.79 -13.22 -4.17
N VAL A 29 -7.41 -11.97 -4.39
CA VAL A 29 -6.45 -11.27 -3.53
C VAL A 29 -7.17 -10.12 -2.86
N LEU A 30 -7.08 -10.09 -1.53
CA LEU A 30 -7.62 -9.02 -0.70
C LEU A 30 -6.45 -8.33 0.00
N THR A 31 -6.41 -7.01 -0.12
CA THR A 31 -5.50 -6.17 0.66
C THR A 31 -6.30 -5.13 1.43
N SER A 32 -5.85 -4.80 2.64
CA SER A 32 -6.53 -3.87 3.51
C SER A 32 -5.52 -3.00 4.24
N HIS A 33 -5.47 -1.73 3.89
CA HIS A 33 -4.51 -0.75 4.39
C HIS A 33 -3.05 -1.18 4.20
N ILE A 34 -2.69 -1.53 2.96
CA ILE A 34 -1.35 -2.00 2.62
C ILE A 34 -0.69 -1.11 1.57
N LEU A 35 -1.42 -0.74 0.51
CA LEU A 35 -0.84 -0.05 -0.64
C LEU A 35 -0.30 1.34 -0.27
N GLU A 36 -0.91 2.02 0.71
CA GLU A 36 -0.43 3.29 1.24
C GLU A 36 0.91 3.19 1.98
N HIS A 37 1.28 2.00 2.48
CA HIS A 37 2.54 1.78 3.20
C HIS A 37 3.70 1.34 2.29
N ILE A 38 3.44 1.15 0.99
CA ILE A 38 4.43 0.65 0.05
C ILE A 38 5.08 1.81 -0.68
N ALA A 39 6.41 1.86 -0.68
CA ALA A 39 7.15 2.92 -1.39
C ALA A 39 6.95 2.82 -2.92
N ASN A 40 6.92 1.59 -3.45
CA ASN A 40 6.68 1.32 -4.88
C ASN A 40 5.34 0.62 -5.14
N PRO A 41 4.21 1.33 -5.16
CA PRO A 41 2.88 0.72 -5.21
C PRO A 41 2.61 -0.07 -6.51
N PHE A 42 3.18 0.36 -7.64
CA PHE A 42 3.06 -0.41 -8.89
C PHE A 42 3.77 -1.76 -8.84
N LYS A 43 4.89 -1.86 -8.10
CA LYS A 43 5.55 -3.15 -7.89
C LYS A 43 4.66 -4.10 -7.10
N ALA A 44 3.93 -3.60 -6.11
CA ALA A 44 2.93 -4.36 -5.37
C ALA A 44 1.79 -4.83 -6.27
N LEU A 45 1.18 -3.89 -7.02
CA LEU A 45 0.07 -4.20 -7.92
C LEU A 45 0.44 -5.28 -8.94
N VAL A 46 1.60 -5.17 -9.59
CA VAL A 46 2.08 -6.18 -10.54
C VAL A 46 2.24 -7.54 -9.86
N GLU A 47 2.80 -7.57 -8.65
CA GLU A 47 3.02 -8.82 -7.91
C GLU A 47 1.71 -9.47 -7.45
N TRP A 48 0.73 -8.66 -7.04
CA TRP A 48 -0.60 -9.13 -6.65
C TRP A 48 -1.39 -9.64 -7.86
N ILE A 49 -1.38 -8.90 -8.97
CA ILE A 49 -2.04 -9.32 -10.22
C ILE A 49 -1.43 -10.62 -10.74
N ARG A 50 -0.10 -10.78 -10.66
CA ARG A 50 0.59 -12.00 -11.08
C ARG A 50 0.02 -13.25 -10.41
N ILE A 51 -0.31 -13.19 -9.12
CA ILE A 51 -0.79 -14.37 -8.38
C ILE A 51 -2.31 -14.61 -8.53
N ILE A 52 -3.04 -13.66 -9.11
CA ILE A 52 -4.47 -13.79 -9.40
C ILE A 52 -4.67 -14.53 -10.73
N ARG A 53 -5.66 -15.40 -10.80
CA ARG A 53 -6.03 -16.06 -12.06
C ARG A 53 -6.65 -15.05 -13.05
N PRO A 54 -6.54 -15.27 -14.36
CA PRO A 54 -7.20 -14.39 -15.32
C PRO A 54 -8.71 -14.27 -15.03
N ARG A 55 -9.22 -13.03 -15.01
CA ARG A 55 -10.64 -12.67 -14.78
C ARG A 55 -11.15 -12.84 -13.34
N ASP A 56 -10.26 -13.13 -12.39
CA ASP A 56 -10.56 -13.16 -10.96
C ASP A 56 -10.25 -11.81 -10.28
N VAL A 57 -10.52 -11.70 -8.98
CA VAL A 57 -10.72 -10.40 -8.31
C VAL A 57 -9.50 -9.97 -7.48
N LEU A 58 -9.12 -8.70 -7.65
CA LEU A 58 -8.31 -7.95 -6.69
C LEU A 58 -9.23 -7.00 -5.92
N LEU A 59 -9.35 -7.18 -4.61
CA LEU A 59 -10.05 -6.25 -3.72
C LEU A 59 -9.04 -5.42 -2.94
N LEU A 60 -9.08 -4.10 -3.13
CA LEU A 60 -8.27 -3.14 -2.40
C LEU A 60 -9.14 -2.37 -1.42
N VAL A 61 -8.84 -2.45 -0.14
CA VAL A 61 -9.38 -1.58 0.91
C VAL A 61 -8.27 -0.64 1.34
N LEU A 62 -8.48 0.66 1.16
CA LEU A 62 -7.43 1.69 1.34
C LEU A 62 -7.90 2.79 2.29
N SER A 63 -6.94 3.50 2.86
CA SER A 63 -7.22 4.70 3.66
C SER A 63 -7.88 5.81 2.84
N PHE A 64 -8.97 6.35 3.37
CA PHE A 64 -9.56 7.60 2.87
C PHE A 64 -8.92 8.77 3.61
N LYS A 65 -7.95 9.45 2.98
CA LYS A 65 -7.06 10.42 3.64
C LYS A 65 -7.80 11.51 4.41
N GLU A 66 -8.97 11.94 3.95
CA GLU A 66 -9.82 12.96 4.59
C GLU A 66 -10.24 12.56 6.01
N ARG A 67 -10.30 11.25 6.27
CA ARG A 67 -10.65 10.63 7.56
C ARG A 67 -9.43 10.13 8.36
N THR A 68 -8.19 10.39 7.91
CA THR A 68 -6.97 10.00 8.63
C THR A 68 -6.18 11.22 9.15
N CYS A 69 -5.02 10.95 9.75
CA CYS A 69 -4.04 11.98 10.12
C CYS A 69 -3.31 12.58 8.91
N ASP A 70 -3.44 11.98 7.73
CA ASP A 70 -2.87 12.47 6.47
C ASP A 70 -3.82 13.40 5.70
N HIS A 71 -4.90 13.88 6.32
CA HIS A 71 -5.92 14.68 5.62
C HIS A 71 -5.38 15.95 4.95
N GLN A 72 -4.29 16.51 5.48
CA GLN A 72 -3.61 17.70 4.95
C GLN A 72 -2.57 17.37 3.87
N ARG A 73 -2.23 16.10 3.65
CA ARG A 73 -1.26 15.68 2.64
C ARG A 73 -1.83 15.85 1.24
N VAL A 74 -0.95 16.11 0.29
CA VAL A 74 -1.31 16.24 -1.12
C VAL A 74 -1.35 14.86 -1.77
N VAL A 75 -2.36 14.63 -2.61
CA VAL A 75 -2.45 13.39 -3.41
C VAL A 75 -1.24 13.31 -4.33
N VAL A 76 -0.58 12.15 -4.32
CA VAL A 76 0.63 11.91 -5.12
C VAL A 76 0.29 11.95 -6.62
N GLN A 77 1.22 12.43 -7.44
CA GLN A 77 1.02 12.45 -8.89
C GLN A 77 1.26 11.07 -9.49
N LEU A 78 0.46 10.68 -10.49
CA LEU A 78 0.59 9.40 -11.17
C LEU A 78 2.00 9.20 -11.77
N GLU A 79 2.56 10.27 -12.34
CA GLU A 79 3.90 10.26 -12.96
C GLU A 79 4.99 9.94 -11.94
N HIS A 80 4.86 10.41 -10.70
CA HIS A 80 5.80 10.09 -9.63
C HIS A 80 5.81 8.58 -9.36
N LEU A 81 4.63 7.98 -9.20
CA LEU A 81 4.49 6.53 -8.97
C LEU A 81 5.04 5.70 -10.14
N ILE A 82 4.80 6.13 -11.38
CA ILE A 82 5.35 5.48 -12.58
C ILE A 82 6.88 5.57 -12.59
N ASN A 83 7.43 6.73 -12.22
CA ASN A 83 8.88 6.92 -12.15
C ASN A 83 9.50 6.05 -11.05
N ASP A 84 8.86 5.93 -9.88
CA ASP A 84 9.33 5.03 -8.82
C ASP A 84 9.37 3.57 -9.27
N TYR A 85 8.36 3.15 -10.04
CA TYR A 85 8.34 1.83 -10.64
C TYR A 85 9.52 1.62 -11.59
N ARG A 86 9.73 2.55 -12.53
CA ARG A 86 10.81 2.50 -13.52
C ARG A 86 12.20 2.52 -12.88
N ASN A 87 12.38 3.36 -11.87
CA ASN A 87 13.63 3.53 -11.14
C ASN A 87 13.87 2.42 -10.11
N ARG A 88 12.90 1.51 -9.91
CA ARG A 88 12.96 0.46 -8.90
C ARG A 88 13.19 1.03 -7.50
N THR A 89 12.50 2.12 -7.18
CA THR A 89 12.55 2.76 -5.85
C THR A 89 12.38 1.69 -4.78
N SER A 90 13.30 1.71 -3.82
CA SER A 90 13.37 0.71 -2.76
C SER A 90 12.44 1.07 -1.62
N GLU A 91 12.08 0.08 -0.82
CA GLU A 91 11.31 0.29 0.39
C GLU A 91 12.06 0.99 1.54
N CYS A 92 13.36 1.28 1.35
CA CYS A 92 14.13 2.15 2.24
C CYS A 92 14.01 3.63 1.86
N ASP A 93 13.20 3.97 0.84
CA ASP A 93 13.06 5.35 0.39
C ASP A 93 12.39 6.22 1.46
N LEU A 94 13.01 7.37 1.72
CA LEU A 94 12.54 8.37 2.67
C LEU A 94 12.40 9.74 2.00
N SER A 95 12.35 9.78 0.66
CA SER A 95 12.23 11.02 -0.12
C SER A 95 11.04 11.89 0.33
N ASN A 96 9.94 11.25 0.70
CA ASN A 96 8.71 11.92 1.16
C ASN A 96 8.67 12.22 2.67
N LEU A 97 9.69 11.83 3.45
CA LEU A 97 9.65 11.92 4.91
C LEU A 97 9.43 13.36 5.40
N ASN A 98 10.09 14.35 4.80
CA ASN A 98 9.92 15.74 5.20
C ASN A 98 8.49 16.26 4.98
N GLU A 99 7.86 15.87 3.87
CA GLU A 99 6.46 16.20 3.58
C GLU A 99 5.54 15.57 4.61
N ILE A 100 5.70 14.26 4.87
CA ILE A 100 4.94 13.51 5.88
C ILE A 100 5.03 14.21 7.24
N LEU A 101 6.25 14.47 7.74
CA LEU A 101 6.46 15.11 9.04
C LEU A 101 5.86 16.52 9.14
N SER A 102 5.71 17.22 8.01
CA SER A 102 5.15 18.57 7.97
C SER A 102 3.63 18.60 7.93
N SER A 103 3.02 17.61 7.28
CA SER A 103 1.58 17.56 6.99
C SER A 103 0.80 16.62 7.90
N HIS A 104 1.47 15.77 8.68
CA HIS A 104 0.83 14.77 9.53
C HIS A 104 0.16 15.40 10.75
N ASP A 105 -1.16 15.22 10.87
CA ASP A 105 -1.95 15.72 12.00
C ASP A 105 -1.84 14.78 13.20
N LEU A 106 -0.91 15.10 14.12
CA LEU A 106 -0.70 14.35 15.36
C LEU A 106 -1.93 14.37 16.30
N ALA A 107 -2.81 15.37 16.21
CA ALA A 107 -4.03 15.39 17.03
C ALA A 107 -5.00 14.27 16.63
N ARG A 108 -4.96 13.86 15.35
CA ARG A 108 -5.71 12.70 14.82
C ARG A 108 -4.97 11.36 14.96
N ASN A 109 -3.72 11.38 15.43
CA ASN A 109 -2.91 10.19 15.66
C ASN A 109 -2.21 10.28 17.02
N VAL A 110 -3.00 10.26 18.09
CA VAL A 110 -2.52 10.35 19.47
C VAL A 110 -1.49 9.26 19.80
N ALA A 111 -1.61 8.08 19.18
CA ALA A 111 -0.69 6.96 19.35
C ALA A 111 0.72 7.23 18.77
N ALA A 112 0.88 8.21 17.88
CA ALA A 112 2.19 8.61 17.35
C ALA A 112 3.06 9.35 18.39
N GLY A 113 2.47 9.83 19.48
CA GLY A 113 3.19 10.52 20.55
C GLY A 113 3.58 11.95 20.17
N THR A 114 4.75 12.39 20.63
CA THR A 114 5.27 13.74 20.32
C THR A 114 5.80 13.83 18.90
N LYS A 115 6.01 15.04 18.39
CA LYS A 115 6.62 15.27 17.08
C LYS A 115 8.01 14.64 16.97
N GLU A 116 8.80 14.69 18.04
CA GLU A 116 10.12 14.08 18.13
C GLU A 116 10.03 12.56 18.07
N HIS A 117 9.10 11.96 18.84
CA HIS A 117 8.88 10.52 18.81
C HIS A 117 8.44 10.05 17.41
N PHE A 118 7.47 10.74 16.83
CA PHE A 118 6.98 10.45 15.49
C PHE A 118 8.11 10.52 14.47
N LYS A 119 8.94 11.58 14.52
CA LYS A 119 10.11 11.73 13.65
C LYS A 119 11.10 10.57 13.80
N THR A 120 11.54 10.27 15.02
CA THR A 120 12.50 9.19 15.26
C THR A 120 11.99 7.83 14.79
N ARG A 121 10.70 7.54 15.00
CA ARG A 121 10.08 6.32 14.48
C ARG A 121 10.06 6.30 12.94
N SER A 122 9.74 7.42 12.33
CA SER A 122 9.58 7.57 10.88
C SER A 122 10.93 7.51 10.13
N GLU A 123 12.02 7.96 10.75
CA GLU A 123 13.38 7.79 10.20
C GLU A 123 13.80 6.31 10.10
N ASN A 124 13.16 5.43 10.87
CA ASN A 124 13.36 3.98 10.81
C ASN A 124 12.19 3.25 10.12
N ASP A 125 11.54 3.89 9.14
CA ASP A 125 10.33 3.34 8.50
C ASP A 125 10.59 2.00 7.80
N PHE A 126 11.79 1.74 7.26
CA PHE A 126 12.08 0.44 6.65
C PHE A 126 11.82 -0.75 7.59
N GLN A 127 12.08 -0.58 8.90
CA GLN A 127 11.78 -1.59 9.92
C GLN A 127 10.36 -1.49 10.45
N ASN A 128 9.86 -0.27 10.64
CA ASN A 128 8.58 -0.03 11.30
C ASN A 128 7.35 -0.17 10.39
N ARG A 129 7.53 0.09 9.08
CA ARG A 129 6.50 0.13 8.03
C ARG A 129 5.24 0.87 8.47
N GLY A 130 5.45 2.00 9.16
CA GLY A 130 4.41 2.72 9.87
C GLY A 130 3.89 3.95 9.14
N LEU A 131 4.63 4.42 8.13
CA LEU A 131 4.24 5.58 7.35
C LEU A 131 3.29 5.20 6.22
N HIS A 132 2.28 6.04 5.98
CA HIS A 132 1.69 6.11 4.65
C HIS A 132 2.71 6.80 3.75
N GLN A 133 3.37 6.05 2.87
CA GLN A 133 4.30 6.58 1.88
C GLN A 133 3.57 7.50 0.90
N HIS A 134 2.36 7.09 0.49
CA HIS A 134 1.52 7.80 -0.46
C HIS A 134 0.09 7.94 0.06
N VAL A 135 -0.57 9.03 -0.31
CA VAL A 135 -2.02 9.19 -0.15
C VAL A 135 -2.69 9.26 -1.51
N TYR A 136 -3.88 8.67 -1.59
CA TYR A 136 -4.59 8.50 -2.85
C TYR A 136 -5.98 9.13 -2.80
N ASP A 137 -6.45 9.59 -3.95
CA ASP A 137 -7.86 9.82 -4.21
C ASP A 137 -8.41 8.78 -5.20
N GLN A 138 -9.70 8.87 -5.48
CA GLN A 138 -10.37 7.96 -6.39
C GLN A 138 -9.82 8.02 -7.83
N GLU A 139 -9.51 9.21 -8.31
CA GLU A 139 -9.09 9.42 -9.69
C GLU A 139 -7.70 8.80 -9.92
N LEU A 140 -6.76 9.06 -9.01
CA LEU A 140 -5.44 8.44 -9.04
C LEU A 140 -5.52 6.92 -8.98
N LEU A 141 -6.31 6.36 -8.06
CA LEU A 141 -6.47 4.90 -7.93
C LEU A 141 -7.01 4.28 -9.21
N TYR A 142 -8.00 4.93 -9.84
CA TYR A 142 -8.53 4.48 -11.12
C TYR A 142 -7.42 4.41 -12.18
N TYR A 143 -6.64 5.49 -12.36
CA TYR A 143 -5.56 5.50 -13.35
C TYR A 143 -4.45 4.50 -13.04
N MET A 144 -4.08 4.32 -11.76
CA MET A 144 -3.12 3.29 -11.37
C MET A 144 -3.58 1.89 -11.81
N LEU A 145 -4.86 1.56 -11.59
CA LEU A 145 -5.42 0.26 -11.97
C LEU A 145 -5.49 0.08 -13.50
N VAL A 146 -5.82 1.14 -14.23
CA VAL A 146 -5.79 1.14 -15.71
C VAL A 146 -4.36 0.91 -16.22
N CYS A 147 -3.34 1.53 -15.62
CA CYS A 147 -1.94 1.34 -16.00
C CYS A 147 -1.46 -0.12 -15.89
N VAL A 148 -2.10 -0.93 -15.04
CA VAL A 148 -1.81 -2.36 -14.87
C VAL A 148 -2.84 -3.28 -15.56
N ASN A 149 -3.62 -2.73 -16.50
CA ASN A 149 -4.63 -3.43 -17.29
C ASN A 149 -5.78 -4.07 -16.49
N LEU A 150 -6.19 -3.44 -15.38
CA LEU A 150 -7.39 -3.84 -14.65
C LEU A 150 -8.60 -2.99 -15.04
N ASP A 151 -9.76 -3.63 -15.18
CA ASP A 151 -11.06 -2.96 -15.25
C ASP A 151 -11.50 -2.61 -13.82
N ALA A 152 -11.47 -1.32 -13.47
CA ALA A 152 -11.70 -0.84 -12.12
C ALA A 152 -13.15 -0.38 -11.90
N LYS A 153 -13.78 -0.90 -10.85
CA LYS A 153 -15.08 -0.42 -10.34
C LYS A 153 -14.92 -0.01 -8.88
N GLY A 154 -15.33 1.21 -8.52
CA GLY A 154 -15.16 1.75 -7.16
C GLY A 154 -16.49 2.17 -6.52
N GLN A 155 -16.60 1.99 -5.20
CA GLN A 155 -17.63 2.58 -4.35
C GLN A 155 -16.94 3.17 -3.11
N PHE A 156 -17.30 4.38 -2.71
CA PHE A 156 -16.79 5.03 -1.51
C PHE A 156 -17.95 5.22 -0.51
N THR A 157 -17.71 4.88 0.76
CA THR A 157 -18.66 5.05 1.88
C THR A 157 -17.97 5.72 3.07
#